data_AF-D8FZN6-F1
#
_entry.id   AF-D8FZN6-F1
#
_cell.length_a   1.000
_cell.length_b   1.000
_cell.length_c   1.000
_cell.angle_alpha   90.00
_cell.angle_beta   90.00
_cell.angle_gamma   90.00
#
_symmetry.space_group_name_H-M   'P 1'
#
loop_
_entity.id
_entity.type
_entity.pdbx_description
1 polymer ?
#
loop_
_entity_poly.entity_id
_entity_poly.type
_entity_poly.pdbx_seq_one_letter_code
_entity_poly.pdbx_strand_id
1 'polypeptide(L)'
;MSNCFLDRYEEITYEKLRAVCEPYNAHVFSKVRLADILPVNKSGLSDNDFRFALQSHTDFLVTNSKYEVEFCVEFDGSSHNKPEQIRRDNQKNALFDYFKKTLLRITSKYLDPKYRGLDLLTYFVEVWFIKKHFYESQERGDLPFDEIFDPAFIFDDGKQQFPYWLSLEQQVIIQKLFEEGRVAQPAPSDWVGIDSDNNYHCLTWLLIKPDTAIYVKIDMRNQRFCGVITSDLLVMIAVCELYEELKILLSGKLEAPPRSALEQELDFYRQSYKLCQTSSCEILGSS
;
A
#
# COMPACT_ATOMS: atom_id res chain seq x y z
N MET A 1 37.05 -3.64 -1.40
CA MET A 1 35.59 -3.47 -1.30
C MET A 1 35.16 -2.68 -2.51
N SER A 2 34.35 -3.26 -3.41
CA SER A 2 33.79 -2.51 -4.53
C SER A 2 32.78 -1.50 -3.98
N ASN A 3 33.02 -0.20 -4.21
CA ASN A 3 32.02 0.83 -3.98
C ASN A 3 30.94 0.68 -5.05
N CYS A 4 29.88 -0.08 -4.73
CA CYS A 4 28.72 -0.19 -5.61
C CYS A 4 27.88 1.09 -5.48
N PHE A 5 27.39 1.62 -6.60
CA PHE A 5 26.58 2.84 -6.64
C PHE A 5 25.19 2.64 -6.03
N LEU A 6 24.66 1.42 -6.15
CA LEU A 6 23.43 0.97 -5.50
C LEU A 6 23.73 -0.22 -4.60
N ASP A 7 23.02 -0.33 -3.48
CA ASP A 7 23.01 -1.59 -2.73
C ASP A 7 22.19 -2.68 -3.45
N ARG A 8 22.24 -3.92 -2.96
CA ARG A 8 21.55 -5.05 -3.59
C ARG A 8 20.04 -4.84 -3.71
N TYR A 9 19.40 -4.27 -2.70
CA TYR A 9 17.94 -4.07 -2.74
C TYR A 9 17.56 -2.84 -3.56
N GLU A 10 18.39 -1.81 -3.57
CA GLU A 10 18.27 -0.67 -4.48
C GLU A 10 18.40 -1.13 -5.95
N GLU A 11 19.35 -2.03 -6.26
CA GLU A 11 19.50 -2.60 -7.60
C GLU A 11 18.25 -3.41 -8.02
N ILE A 12 17.74 -4.27 -7.14
CA ILE A 12 16.49 -5.02 -7.38
C ILE A 12 15.31 -4.06 -7.59
N THR A 13 15.23 -3.00 -6.77
CA THR A 13 14.18 -1.98 -6.87
C THR A 13 14.27 -1.25 -8.21
N TYR A 14 15.48 -0.86 -8.63
CA TYR A 14 15.71 -0.16 -9.89
C TYR A 14 15.28 -0.99 -11.09
N GLU A 15 15.69 -2.25 -11.17
CA GLU A 15 15.33 -3.14 -12.27
C GLU A 15 13.82 -3.37 -12.33
N LYS A 16 13.18 -3.57 -11.17
CA LYS A 16 11.73 -3.73 -11.09
C LYS A 16 10.99 -2.45 -11.51
N LEU A 17 11.43 -1.29 -11.03
CA LEU A 17 10.88 0.02 -11.43
C LEU A 17 10.99 0.22 -12.94
N ARG A 18 12.15 -0.07 -13.54
CA ARG A 18 12.33 0.03 -14.99
C ARG A 18 11.35 -0.86 -15.75
N ALA A 19 11.23 -2.12 -15.34
CA ALA A 19 10.34 -3.08 -15.99
C ALA A 19 8.87 -2.64 -15.92
N VAL A 20 8.39 -2.18 -14.76
CA VAL A 20 6.98 -1.73 -14.62
C VAL A 20 6.72 -0.37 -15.27
N CYS A 21 7.72 0.51 -15.38
CA CYS A 21 7.58 1.83 -16.01
C CYS A 21 7.66 1.78 -17.55
N GLU A 22 8.31 0.75 -18.12
CA GLU A 22 8.54 0.63 -19.56
C GLU A 22 7.25 0.67 -20.40
N PRO A 23 6.16 -0.07 -20.06
CA PRO A 23 4.90 -0.01 -20.81
C PRO A 23 4.28 1.38 -20.89
N TYR A 24 4.57 2.25 -19.92
CA TYR A 24 4.06 3.62 -19.84
C TYR A 24 4.99 4.65 -20.49
N ASN A 25 6.06 4.20 -21.16
CA ASN A 25 7.12 5.06 -21.70
C ASN A 25 7.72 6.01 -20.65
N ALA A 26 7.75 5.57 -19.39
CA ALA A 26 8.30 6.32 -18.28
C ALA A 26 9.78 6.00 -18.07
N HIS A 27 10.53 6.98 -17.57
CA HIS A 27 11.97 6.85 -17.30
C HIS A 27 12.24 6.81 -15.80
N VAL A 28 13.20 5.96 -15.40
CA VAL A 28 13.63 5.79 -14.02
C VAL A 28 15.09 6.21 -13.87
N PHE A 29 15.34 7.13 -12.95
CA PHE A 29 16.67 7.63 -12.61
C PHE A 29 16.99 7.28 -11.16
N SER A 30 18.24 6.96 -10.85
CA SER A 30 18.69 6.69 -9.49
C SER A 30 19.48 7.85 -8.90
N LYS A 31 19.41 8.02 -7.57
CA LYS A 31 20.18 9.00 -6.78
C LYS A 31 20.07 10.43 -7.31
N VAL A 32 18.85 10.90 -7.61
CA VAL A 32 18.60 12.26 -8.12
C VAL A 32 18.46 13.25 -6.96
N ARG A 33 19.14 14.40 -7.04
CA ARG A 33 19.09 15.44 -5.98
C ARG A 33 17.70 16.00 -5.81
N LEU A 34 17.30 16.29 -4.58
CA LEU A 34 15.99 16.91 -4.31
C LEU A 34 15.84 18.26 -5.01
N ALA A 35 16.92 19.05 -5.11
CA ALA A 35 16.90 20.34 -5.80
C ALA A 35 16.68 20.26 -7.31
N ASP A 36 16.91 19.09 -7.93
CA ASP A 36 16.62 18.87 -9.35
C ASP A 36 15.17 18.41 -9.59
N ILE A 37 14.45 18.01 -8.52
CA ILE A 37 13.08 17.49 -8.55
C ILE A 37 12.08 18.54 -8.05
N LEU A 38 12.47 19.25 -7.00
CA LEU A 38 11.64 20.20 -6.27
C LEU A 38 12.00 21.63 -6.71
N PRO A 39 11.01 22.52 -6.93
CA PRO A 39 11.27 23.90 -7.33
C PRO A 39 11.76 24.74 -6.14
N VAL A 40 12.98 24.48 -5.66
CA VAL A 40 13.53 25.04 -4.42
C VAL A 40 13.94 26.51 -4.52
N ASN A 41 14.20 27.02 -5.72
CA ASN A 41 14.66 28.39 -5.93
C ASN A 41 13.51 29.39 -5.72
N LYS A 42 13.74 30.40 -4.86
CA LYS A 42 12.72 31.41 -4.49
C LYS A 42 11.41 30.79 -3.97
N SER A 43 11.51 29.61 -3.38
CA SER A 43 10.38 28.83 -2.88
C SER A 43 9.84 29.34 -1.55
N GLY A 44 10.62 30.10 -0.78
CA GLY A 44 10.27 30.49 0.59
C GLY A 44 10.68 29.45 1.65
N LEU A 45 11.45 28.43 1.28
CA LEU A 45 12.07 27.50 2.23
C LEU A 45 13.01 28.21 3.21
N SER A 46 13.17 27.62 4.40
CA SER A 46 14.21 28.02 5.33
C SER A 46 15.61 27.73 4.76
N ASP A 47 16.64 28.45 5.22
CA ASP A 47 18.03 28.18 4.81
C ASP A 47 18.47 26.74 5.10
N ASN A 48 17.91 26.11 6.14
CA ASN A 48 18.20 24.74 6.51
C ASN A 48 17.56 23.75 5.51
N ASP A 49 16.30 23.95 5.14
CA ASP A 49 15.60 23.09 4.18
C ASP A 49 16.14 23.27 2.76
N PHE A 50 16.48 24.50 2.38
CA PHE A 50 17.13 24.79 1.11
C PHE A 50 18.49 24.06 1.00
N ARG A 51 19.35 24.17 2.02
CA ARG A 51 20.63 23.43 2.07
C ARG A 51 20.43 21.92 2.07
N PHE A 52 19.45 21.43 2.81
CA PHE A 52 19.12 20.00 2.84
C PHE A 52 18.72 19.49 1.46
N ALA A 53 17.88 20.24 0.72
CA ALA A 53 17.45 19.86 -0.62
C ALA A 53 18.60 19.87 -1.64
N LEU A 54 19.59 20.75 -1.49
CA LEU A 54 20.78 20.78 -2.35
C LEU A 54 21.71 19.57 -2.14
N GLN A 55 21.72 18.98 -0.95
CA GLN A 55 22.67 17.93 -0.55
C GLN A 55 22.05 16.53 -0.53
N SER A 56 20.72 16.45 -0.50
CA SER A 56 20.01 15.18 -0.37
C SER A 56 19.52 14.68 -1.71
N HIS A 57 19.36 13.36 -1.80
CA HIS A 57 18.89 12.67 -3.00
C HIS A 57 17.64 11.85 -2.67
N THR A 58 16.88 11.55 -3.71
CA THR A 58 15.96 10.41 -3.73
C THR A 58 16.66 9.18 -4.24
N ASP A 59 16.24 7.99 -3.79
CA ASP A 59 16.81 6.76 -4.33
C ASP A 59 16.43 6.59 -5.79
N PHE A 60 15.16 6.83 -6.12
CA PHE A 60 14.66 6.79 -7.48
C PHE A 60 13.71 7.95 -7.80
N LEU A 61 13.81 8.44 -9.03
CA LEU A 61 12.88 9.37 -9.65
C LEU A 61 12.23 8.70 -10.86
N VAL A 62 10.90 8.74 -10.93
CA VAL A 62 10.12 8.35 -12.11
C VAL A 62 9.63 9.60 -12.82
N THR A 63 9.83 9.63 -14.14
CA THR A 63 9.36 10.70 -15.02
C THR A 63 8.57 10.12 -16.19
N ASN A 64 7.67 10.89 -16.78
CA ASN A 64 7.01 10.50 -18.03
C ASN A 64 7.94 10.63 -19.25
N SER A 65 7.40 10.35 -20.44
CA SER A 65 8.12 10.42 -21.72
C SER A 65 8.66 11.81 -22.09
N LYS A 66 8.22 12.87 -21.40
CA LYS A 66 8.71 14.25 -21.56
C LYS A 66 9.70 14.65 -20.46
N TYR A 67 10.13 13.71 -19.62
CA TYR A 67 10.98 13.95 -18.45
C TYR A 67 10.33 14.83 -17.37
N GLU A 68 9.00 14.92 -17.33
CA GLU A 68 8.31 15.57 -16.23
C GLU A 68 8.17 14.61 -15.05
N VAL A 69 8.39 15.11 -13.85
CA VAL A 69 8.36 14.32 -12.60
C VAL A 69 6.96 13.77 -12.34
N GLU A 70 6.86 12.45 -12.23
CA GLU A 70 5.64 11.74 -11.83
C GLU A 70 5.63 11.53 -10.30
N PHE A 71 6.62 10.79 -9.80
CA PHE A 71 6.80 10.50 -8.38
C PHE A 71 8.23 10.06 -8.09
N CYS A 72 8.60 10.06 -6.80
CA CYS A 72 9.86 9.50 -6.33
C CYS A 72 9.62 8.23 -5.52
N VAL A 73 10.64 7.38 -5.42
CA VAL A 73 10.65 6.16 -4.60
C VAL A 73 11.88 6.15 -3.70
N GLU A 74 11.70 5.81 -2.43
CA GLU A 74 12.78 5.55 -1.47
C GLU A 74 12.72 4.10 -1.01
N PHE A 75 13.88 3.47 -0.92
CA PHE A 75 14.01 2.14 -0.34
C PHE A 75 14.44 2.26 1.13
N ASP A 76 13.49 2.03 2.03
CA ASP A 76 13.72 1.99 3.47
C ASP A 76 14.28 0.60 3.84
N GLY A 77 15.61 0.50 3.96
CA GLY A 77 16.28 -0.72 4.42
C GLY A 77 15.90 -1.11 5.86
N SER A 78 16.12 -2.38 6.22
CA SER A 78 15.81 -2.93 7.56
C SER A 78 16.57 -2.27 8.72
N SER A 79 17.57 -1.45 8.39
CA SER A 79 18.36 -0.68 9.33
C SER A 79 17.99 0.80 9.25
N HIS A 80 17.21 1.31 10.22
CA HIS A 80 17.65 2.35 11.17
C HIS A 80 16.48 3.08 11.87
N ASN A 81 16.22 2.71 13.13
CA ASN A 81 15.59 3.59 14.14
C ASN A 81 16.60 4.59 14.74
N LYS A 82 17.49 5.16 13.92
CA LYS A 82 18.43 6.18 14.37
C LYS A 82 17.72 7.53 14.39
N PRO A 83 17.80 8.32 15.48
CA PRO A 83 17.16 9.64 15.54
C PRO A 83 17.53 10.57 14.38
N GLU A 84 18.77 10.49 13.89
CA GLU A 84 19.21 11.28 12.74
C GLU A 84 18.50 10.89 11.45
N GLN A 85 18.33 9.59 11.18
CA GLN A 85 17.64 9.11 9.98
C GLN A 85 16.17 9.54 10.01
N ILE A 86 15.51 9.38 11.17
CA ILE A 86 14.13 9.83 11.39
C ILE A 86 14.01 11.33 11.11
N ARG A 87 14.95 12.14 11.61
CA ARG A 87 14.97 13.60 11.37
C ARG A 87 15.11 13.92 9.87
N ARG A 88 16.02 13.24 9.17
CA ARG A 88 16.24 13.44 7.73
C ARG A 88 15.01 13.00 6.91
N ASP A 89 14.39 11.89 7.28
CA ASP A 89 13.18 11.38 6.64
C ASP A 89 12.00 12.33 6.85
N ASN A 90 11.81 12.85 8.06
CA ASN A 90 10.79 13.85 8.35
C ASN A 90 11.02 15.15 7.57
N GLN A 91 12.27 15.60 7.45
CA GLN A 91 12.61 16.78 6.66
C GLN A 91 12.33 16.57 5.16
N LYS A 92 12.68 15.38 4.62
CA LYS A 92 12.37 15.01 3.23
C LYS A 92 10.86 14.96 3.00
N ASN A 93 10.12 14.30 3.88
CA ASN A 93 8.67 14.22 3.87
C ASN A 93 8.01 15.60 3.87
N ALA A 94 8.45 16.51 4.74
CA ALA A 94 7.95 17.88 4.80
C ALA A 94 8.20 18.67 3.50
N LEU A 95 9.35 18.46 2.85
CA LEU A 95 9.65 19.10 1.56
C LEU A 95 8.72 18.59 0.45
N PHE A 96 8.48 17.29 0.38
CA PHE A 96 7.55 16.74 -0.62
C PHE A 96 6.11 17.24 -0.40
N ASP A 97 5.65 17.30 0.85
CA ASP A 97 4.34 17.89 1.18
C ASP A 97 4.26 19.36 0.77
N TYR A 98 5.30 20.16 1.10
CA TYR A 98 5.37 21.59 0.80
C TYR A 98 5.21 21.86 -0.70
N PHE A 99 5.88 21.06 -1.54
CA PHE A 99 5.82 21.19 -3.00
C PHE A 99 4.70 20.36 -3.64
N LYS A 100 3.87 19.67 -2.86
CA LYS A 100 2.80 18.78 -3.33
C LYS A 100 3.32 17.75 -4.34
N LYS A 101 4.45 17.14 -4.03
CA LYS A 101 5.08 16.08 -4.83
C LYS A 101 4.87 14.72 -4.17
N THR A 102 4.80 13.68 -4.99
CA THR A 102 4.56 12.31 -4.53
C THR A 102 5.86 11.60 -4.19
N LEU A 103 5.90 10.95 -3.03
CA LEU A 103 7.02 10.15 -2.55
C LEU A 103 6.52 8.81 -2.02
N LEU A 104 6.83 7.72 -2.72
CA LEU A 104 6.56 6.36 -2.28
C LEU A 104 7.73 5.85 -1.43
N ARG A 105 7.44 5.22 -0.28
CA ARG A 105 8.47 4.58 0.54
C ARG A 105 8.22 3.09 0.64
N ILE A 106 9.18 2.32 0.16
CA ILE A 106 9.07 0.86 0.11
C ILE A 106 10.10 0.20 1.00
N THR A 107 9.81 -1.05 1.39
CA THR A 107 10.78 -1.94 2.03
C THR A 107 10.92 -3.20 1.17
N SER A 108 11.78 -4.13 1.56
CA SER A 108 11.90 -5.43 0.86
C SER A 108 10.56 -6.18 0.76
N LYS A 109 9.62 -5.97 1.67
CA LYS A 109 8.26 -6.57 1.62
C LYS A 109 7.45 -6.14 0.39
N TYR A 110 7.76 -4.98 -0.19
CA TYR A 110 7.06 -4.46 -1.36
C TYR A 110 7.55 -5.07 -2.67
N LEU A 111 8.63 -5.84 -2.61
CA LEU A 111 9.25 -6.48 -3.78
C LEU A 111 8.86 -7.97 -3.90
N ASP A 112 8.15 -8.50 -2.90
CA ASP A 112 7.70 -9.90 -2.85
C ASP A 112 6.39 -10.06 -3.65
N PRO A 113 6.35 -10.91 -4.71
CA PRO A 113 5.16 -11.12 -5.54
C PRO A 113 4.10 -12.00 -4.85
N LYS A 114 3.75 -11.66 -3.61
CA LYS A 114 2.87 -12.45 -2.75
C LYS A 114 1.40 -12.38 -3.16
N TYR A 115 0.97 -11.30 -3.80
CA TYR A 115 -0.45 -11.01 -4.01
C TYR A 115 -0.83 -11.33 -5.45
N ARG A 116 -1.23 -12.59 -5.71
CA ARG A 116 -1.59 -13.07 -7.07
C ARG A 116 -0.44 -12.95 -8.09
N GLY A 117 0.80 -13.11 -7.61
CA GLY A 117 2.01 -12.92 -8.41
C GLY A 117 2.41 -11.45 -8.63
N LEU A 118 1.63 -10.51 -8.07
CA LEU A 118 1.93 -9.08 -8.06
C LEU A 118 2.62 -8.69 -6.75
N ASP A 119 3.67 -7.90 -6.85
CA ASP A 119 4.30 -7.24 -5.70
C ASP A 119 3.74 -5.82 -5.51
N LEU A 120 3.86 -5.28 -4.30
CA LEU A 120 3.24 -3.99 -3.97
C LEU A 120 3.89 -2.84 -4.74
N LEU A 121 5.20 -2.86 -5.02
CA LEU A 121 5.83 -1.81 -5.81
C LEU A 121 5.18 -1.73 -7.20
N THR A 122 5.02 -2.88 -7.86
CA THR A 122 4.36 -2.97 -9.16
C THR A 122 2.91 -2.48 -9.06
N TYR A 123 2.16 -2.89 -8.04
CA TYR A 123 0.81 -2.38 -7.78
C TYR A 123 0.75 -0.85 -7.70
N PHE A 124 1.61 -0.22 -6.88
CA PHE A 124 1.62 1.23 -6.71
C PHE A 124 1.92 1.96 -8.03
N VAL A 125 2.88 1.46 -8.82
CA VAL A 125 3.28 2.10 -10.07
C VAL A 125 2.20 1.93 -11.15
N GLU A 126 1.65 0.73 -11.32
CA GLU A 126 0.61 0.52 -12.34
C GLU A 126 -0.66 1.30 -12.00
N VAL A 127 -1.12 1.25 -10.75
CA VAL A 127 -2.30 2.01 -10.32
C VAL A 127 -2.08 3.52 -10.49
N TRP A 128 -0.87 4.04 -10.27
CA TRP A 128 -0.55 5.44 -10.56
C TRP A 128 -0.83 5.80 -12.02
N PHE A 129 -0.24 5.05 -12.95
CA PHE A 129 -0.36 5.36 -14.37
C PHE A 129 -1.76 5.09 -14.90
N ILE A 130 -2.43 4.05 -14.41
CA ILE A 130 -3.81 3.77 -14.82
C ILE A 130 -4.75 4.87 -14.30
N LYS A 131 -4.59 5.32 -13.06
CA LYS A 131 -5.36 6.46 -12.52
C LYS A 131 -5.14 7.72 -13.34
N LYS A 132 -3.88 8.00 -13.71
CA LYS A 132 -3.54 9.15 -14.55
C LYS A 132 -4.24 9.07 -15.91
N HIS A 133 -4.11 7.94 -16.61
CA HIS A 133 -4.78 7.72 -17.88
C HIS A 133 -6.30 7.79 -17.77
N PHE A 134 -6.89 7.31 -16.67
CA PHE A 134 -8.32 7.40 -16.40
C PHE A 134 -8.79 8.87 -16.38
N TYR A 135 -8.12 9.73 -15.61
CA TYR A 135 -8.49 11.15 -15.54
C TYR A 135 -8.21 11.91 -16.84
N GLU A 136 -7.10 11.62 -17.52
CA GLU A 136 -6.85 12.18 -18.85
C GLU A 136 -7.94 11.78 -19.86
N SER A 137 -8.49 10.57 -19.72
CA SER A 137 -9.59 10.08 -20.56
C SER A 137 -10.91 10.78 -20.23
N GLN A 138 -11.16 11.12 -18.96
CA GLN A 138 -12.26 11.99 -18.58
C GLN A 138 -12.10 13.40 -19.17
N GLU A 139 -10.91 13.99 -19.10
CA GLU A 139 -10.63 15.32 -19.66
C GLU A 139 -10.81 15.38 -21.19
N ARG A 140 -10.51 14.28 -21.90
CA ARG A 140 -10.75 14.16 -23.34
C ARG A 140 -12.21 13.87 -23.71
N GLY A 141 -13.05 13.50 -22.73
CA GLY A 141 -14.43 13.10 -22.94
C GLY A 141 -14.62 11.64 -23.37
N ASP A 142 -13.58 10.82 -23.26
CA ASP A 142 -13.64 9.37 -23.52
C ASP A 142 -14.36 8.62 -22.38
N LEU A 143 -14.31 9.18 -21.17
CA LEU A 143 -15.00 8.67 -19.98
C LEU A 143 -15.90 9.74 -19.35
N PRO A 144 -17.07 9.36 -18.81
CA PRO A 144 -17.91 10.28 -18.04
C PRO A 144 -17.19 10.80 -16.78
N PHE A 145 -17.40 12.07 -16.42
CA PHE A 145 -16.80 12.68 -15.22
C PHE A 145 -17.39 12.15 -13.90
N ASP A 146 -18.56 11.52 -13.93
CA ASP A 146 -19.20 10.87 -12.79
C ASP A 146 -18.74 9.43 -12.56
N GLU A 147 -17.97 8.85 -13.50
CA GLU A 147 -17.29 7.58 -13.29
C GLU A 147 -16.17 7.74 -12.25
N ILE A 148 -16.11 6.83 -11.27
CA ILE A 148 -15.15 6.88 -10.17
C ILE A 148 -14.00 5.93 -10.48
N PHE A 149 -12.77 6.39 -10.29
CA PHE A 149 -11.61 5.51 -10.38
C PHE A 149 -11.53 4.58 -9.17
N ASP A 150 -11.65 3.27 -9.41
CA ASP A 150 -11.36 2.22 -8.43
C ASP A 150 -10.50 1.13 -9.10
N PRO A 151 -9.27 0.89 -8.62
CA PRO A 151 -8.41 -0.12 -9.20
C PRO A 151 -9.01 -1.53 -9.13
N ALA A 152 -9.82 -1.86 -8.11
CA ALA A 152 -10.42 -3.18 -7.95
C ALA A 152 -11.42 -3.54 -9.06
N PHE A 153 -11.96 -2.54 -9.77
CA PHE A 153 -12.86 -2.74 -10.91
C PHE A 153 -12.17 -2.70 -12.27
N ILE A 154 -10.84 -2.56 -12.31
CA ILE A 154 -10.09 -2.66 -13.56
C ILE A 154 -10.09 -4.11 -14.01
N PHE A 155 -10.61 -4.33 -15.22
CA PHE A 155 -10.65 -5.62 -15.88
C PHE A 155 -9.50 -5.71 -16.89
N ASP A 156 -8.67 -6.76 -16.79
CA ASP A 156 -7.70 -7.14 -17.83
C ASP A 156 -8.28 -8.32 -18.62
N ASP A 157 -8.35 -8.17 -19.95
CA ASP A 157 -8.82 -9.21 -20.86
C ASP A 157 -7.80 -10.34 -21.08
N GLY A 158 -6.62 -10.21 -20.47
CA GLY A 158 -5.58 -11.20 -20.37
C GLY A 158 -5.79 -12.27 -19.28
N LYS A 159 -4.69 -12.65 -18.60
CA LYS A 159 -4.65 -13.81 -17.68
C LYS A 159 -5.30 -13.55 -16.32
N GLN A 160 -5.49 -12.29 -15.93
CA GLN A 160 -6.05 -11.91 -14.63
C GLN A 160 -7.28 -11.03 -14.85
N GLN A 161 -8.49 -11.54 -14.60
CA GLN A 161 -9.72 -10.77 -14.84
C GLN A 161 -9.86 -9.51 -13.96
N PHE A 162 -9.23 -9.46 -12.78
CA PHE A 162 -9.23 -8.29 -11.89
C PHE A 162 -7.87 -8.20 -11.19
N PRO A 163 -6.81 -7.77 -11.88
CA PRO A 163 -5.44 -7.90 -11.39
C PRO A 163 -5.19 -7.09 -10.11
N TYR A 164 -5.89 -5.96 -9.93
CA TYR A 164 -5.68 -5.07 -8.79
C TYR A 164 -6.65 -5.31 -7.62
N TRP A 165 -7.62 -6.21 -7.76
CA TRP A 165 -8.34 -6.75 -6.60
C TRP A 165 -7.52 -7.89 -6.00
N LEU A 166 -6.54 -7.53 -5.15
CA LEU A 166 -5.53 -8.47 -4.66
C LEU A 166 -6.10 -9.65 -3.87
N SER A 167 -7.22 -9.44 -3.17
CA SER A 167 -7.85 -10.44 -2.29
C SER A 167 -9.04 -11.19 -2.91
N LEU A 168 -9.36 -10.96 -4.20
CA LEU A 168 -10.56 -11.52 -4.84
C LEU A 168 -10.66 -13.04 -4.69
N GLU A 169 -9.56 -13.75 -4.99
CA GLU A 169 -9.54 -15.22 -4.96
C GLU A 169 -9.78 -15.75 -3.54
N GLN A 170 -9.18 -15.11 -2.53
CA GLN A 170 -9.34 -15.46 -1.13
C GLN A 170 -10.78 -15.21 -0.67
N GLN A 171 -11.39 -14.09 -1.07
CA GLN A 171 -12.78 -13.78 -0.74
C GLN A 171 -13.74 -14.81 -1.35
N VAL A 172 -13.55 -15.19 -2.62
CA VAL A 172 -14.35 -16.23 -3.28
C VAL A 172 -14.22 -17.57 -2.55
N ILE A 173 -13.03 -17.92 -2.06
CA ILE A 173 -12.83 -19.16 -1.30
C ILE A 173 -13.52 -19.08 0.07
N ILE A 174 -13.40 -17.95 0.78
CA ILE A 174 -14.05 -17.76 2.09
C ILE A 174 -15.57 -17.86 1.95
N GLN A 175 -16.15 -17.26 0.91
CA GLN A 175 -17.57 -17.37 0.62
C GLN A 175 -18.01 -18.83 0.41
N LYS A 176 -17.24 -19.61 -0.35
CA LYS A 176 -17.52 -21.06 -0.52
C LYS A 176 -17.44 -21.82 0.79
N LEU A 177 -16.44 -21.54 1.62
CA LEU A 177 -16.32 -22.16 2.95
C LEU A 177 -17.52 -21.82 3.84
N PHE A 178 -18.08 -20.62 3.71
CA PHE A 178 -19.30 -20.23 4.40
C PHE A 178 -20.52 -21.01 3.90
N GLU A 179 -20.68 -21.13 2.58
CA GLU A 179 -21.74 -21.93 1.96
C GLU A 179 -21.65 -23.42 2.37
N GLU A 180 -20.45 -23.93 2.61
CA GLU A 180 -20.18 -25.27 3.16
C GLU A 180 -20.35 -25.38 4.70
N GLY A 181 -20.65 -24.28 5.39
CA GLY A 181 -20.79 -24.22 6.85
C GLY A 181 -19.49 -24.40 7.63
N ARG A 182 -18.33 -24.18 6.99
CA ARG A 182 -16.99 -24.32 7.59
C ARG A 182 -16.50 -23.06 8.30
N VAL A 183 -17.09 -21.91 7.99
CA VAL A 183 -16.89 -20.63 8.67
C VAL A 183 -18.25 -19.98 8.91
N ALA A 184 -18.32 -19.06 9.87
CA ALA A 184 -19.59 -18.45 10.30
C ALA A 184 -19.94 -17.13 9.58
N GLN A 185 -19.02 -16.59 8.78
CA GLN A 185 -19.20 -15.35 8.02
C GLN A 185 -18.91 -15.57 6.52
N PRO A 186 -19.71 -15.01 5.60
CA PRO A 186 -19.48 -15.10 4.16
C PRO A 186 -18.29 -14.27 3.66
N ALA A 187 -17.86 -13.26 4.45
CA ALA A 187 -16.70 -12.43 4.16
C ALA A 187 -16.02 -11.99 5.46
N PRO A 188 -14.71 -11.69 5.44
CA PRO A 188 -14.03 -11.05 6.56
C PRO A 188 -14.66 -9.70 6.92
N SER A 189 -14.46 -9.31 8.17
CA SER A 189 -14.74 -7.97 8.67
C SER A 189 -13.44 -7.26 8.98
N ASP A 190 -13.45 -5.94 8.93
CA ASP A 190 -12.26 -5.12 9.13
C ASP A 190 -12.54 -3.82 9.90
N TRP A 191 -11.49 -3.34 10.54
CA TRP A 191 -11.44 -2.05 11.19
C TRP A 191 -10.09 -1.42 10.89
N VAL A 192 -10.11 -0.26 10.25
CA VAL A 192 -8.91 0.51 9.89
C VAL A 192 -8.90 1.80 10.69
N GLY A 193 -7.84 2.01 11.43
CA GLY A 193 -7.57 3.24 12.18
C GLY A 193 -6.30 3.94 11.72
N ILE A 194 -6.18 5.20 12.13
CA ILE A 194 -5.04 6.05 11.85
C ILE A 194 -4.42 6.52 13.17
N ASP A 195 -3.10 6.43 13.29
CA ASP A 195 -2.33 6.93 14.44
C ASP A 195 -2.02 8.44 14.35
N SER A 196 -1.31 8.99 15.34
CA SER A 196 -0.92 10.41 15.35
C SER A 196 0.08 10.79 14.24
N ASP A 197 0.81 9.83 13.70
CA ASP A 197 1.77 10.02 12.60
C ASP A 197 1.11 9.80 11.22
N ASN A 198 -0.20 9.58 11.20
CA ASN A 198 -1.04 9.25 10.06
C ASN A 198 -0.79 7.86 9.44
N ASN A 199 -0.10 6.96 10.13
CA ASN A 199 0.02 5.57 9.70
C ASN A 199 -1.29 4.82 9.88
N TYR A 200 -1.50 3.82 9.05
CA TYR A 200 -2.71 3.01 9.01
C TYR A 200 -2.49 1.71 9.77
N HIS A 201 -3.49 1.35 10.57
CA HIS A 201 -3.53 0.13 11.37
C HIS A 201 -4.81 -0.61 11.04
N CYS A 202 -4.71 -1.85 10.56
CA CYS A 202 -5.84 -2.66 10.18
C CYS A 202 -5.91 -3.92 11.04
N LEU A 203 -7.07 -4.13 11.65
CA LEU A 203 -7.48 -5.39 12.24
C LEU A 203 -8.53 -6.01 11.32
N THR A 204 -8.24 -7.18 10.74
CA THR A 204 -9.18 -7.95 9.91
C THR A 204 -9.45 -9.29 10.56
N TRP A 205 -10.71 -9.72 10.61
CA TRP A 205 -11.11 -10.96 11.27
C TRP A 205 -12.15 -11.77 10.49
N LEU A 206 -12.20 -13.06 10.79
CA LEU A 206 -13.22 -13.99 10.30
C LEU A 206 -13.68 -14.89 11.46
N LEU A 207 -14.99 -14.91 11.70
CA LEU A 207 -15.61 -15.82 12.65
C LEU A 207 -15.63 -17.23 12.07
N ILE A 208 -15.02 -18.17 12.79
CA ILE A 208 -15.05 -19.59 12.44
C ILE A 208 -16.33 -20.23 12.98
N LYS A 209 -16.70 -19.84 14.21
CA LYS A 209 -17.98 -20.16 14.88
C LYS A 209 -18.47 -18.91 15.62
N PRO A 210 -19.69 -18.90 16.19
CA PRO A 210 -20.18 -17.73 16.92
C PRO A 210 -19.27 -17.25 18.07
N ASP A 211 -18.51 -18.18 18.67
CA ASP A 211 -17.66 -18.00 19.85
C ASP A 211 -16.16 -18.01 19.55
N THR A 212 -15.74 -18.20 18.29
CA THR A 212 -14.32 -18.28 17.90
C THR A 212 -14.04 -17.54 16.61
N ALA A 213 -12.87 -16.91 16.55
CA ALA A 213 -12.47 -16.06 15.43
C ALA A 213 -10.99 -16.23 15.13
N ILE A 214 -10.60 -16.06 13.88
CA ILE A 214 -9.21 -15.76 13.51
C ILE A 214 -9.12 -14.28 13.14
N TYR A 215 -7.96 -13.66 13.38
CA TYR A 215 -7.73 -12.27 13.03
C TYR A 215 -6.26 -12.02 12.73
N VAL A 216 -6.00 -10.99 11.94
CA VAL A 216 -4.65 -10.51 11.60
C VAL A 216 -4.57 -9.01 11.83
N LYS A 217 -3.35 -8.56 12.14
CA LYS A 217 -3.01 -7.15 12.37
C LYS A 217 -1.97 -6.73 11.33
N ILE A 218 -2.30 -5.72 10.53
CA ILE A 218 -1.40 -5.20 9.49
C ILE A 218 -1.27 -3.70 9.66
N ASP A 219 -0.02 -3.23 9.67
CA ASP A 219 0.32 -1.83 9.74
C ASP A 219 0.93 -1.37 8.42
N MET A 220 0.57 -0.17 7.98
CA MET A 220 1.17 0.47 6.81
C MET A 220 1.44 1.93 7.08
N ARG A 221 2.66 2.37 6.79
CA ARG A 221 3.04 3.78 6.84
C ARG A 221 2.12 4.59 5.93
N ASN A 222 1.86 5.84 6.28
CA ASN A 222 1.28 6.77 5.31
C ASN A 222 2.20 6.91 4.08
N GLN A 223 1.81 6.28 2.97
CA GLN A 223 2.60 6.30 1.74
C GLN A 223 2.57 7.64 1.02
N ARG A 224 1.65 8.55 1.36
CA ARG A 224 1.48 9.86 0.71
C ARG A 224 1.45 9.77 -0.82
N PHE A 225 0.95 8.65 -1.32
CA PHE A 225 0.95 8.29 -2.72
C PHE A 225 -0.46 8.44 -3.26
N CYS A 226 -0.76 9.59 -3.86
CA CYS A 226 -2.14 9.94 -4.23
C CYS A 226 -2.78 9.01 -5.28
N GLY A 227 -2.00 8.13 -5.90
CA GLY A 227 -2.47 7.07 -6.79
C GLY A 227 -3.34 6.00 -6.10
N VAL A 228 -3.08 5.73 -4.82
CA VAL A 228 -3.62 4.56 -4.12
C VAL A 228 -4.34 4.98 -2.85
N ILE A 229 -5.53 4.45 -2.62
CA ILE A 229 -6.24 4.58 -1.34
C ILE A 229 -5.63 3.55 -0.38
N THR A 230 -4.83 4.03 0.57
CA THR A 230 -4.04 3.17 1.47
C THR A 230 -4.93 2.24 2.30
N SER A 231 -6.09 2.72 2.78
CA SER A 231 -6.99 1.89 3.60
C SER A 231 -7.54 0.70 2.82
N ASP A 232 -7.95 0.89 1.57
CA ASP A 232 -8.47 -0.19 0.72
C ASP A 232 -7.38 -1.21 0.39
N LEU A 233 -6.18 -0.74 0.02
CA LEU A 233 -5.04 -1.63 -0.20
C LEU A 233 -4.69 -2.42 1.07
N LEU A 234 -4.71 -1.78 2.23
CA LEU A 234 -4.40 -2.41 3.51
C LEU A 234 -5.39 -3.52 3.85
N VAL A 235 -6.69 -3.30 3.62
CA VAL A 235 -7.72 -4.33 3.80
C VAL A 235 -7.50 -5.50 2.83
N MET A 236 -7.20 -5.23 1.56
CA MET A 236 -6.91 -6.31 0.61
C MET A 236 -5.70 -7.15 1.03
N ILE A 237 -4.63 -6.51 1.49
CA ILE A 237 -3.46 -7.21 2.05
C ILE A 237 -3.86 -8.04 3.27
N ALA A 238 -4.61 -7.45 4.20
CA ALA A 238 -5.02 -8.12 5.43
C ALA A 238 -5.90 -9.35 5.17
N VAL A 239 -6.79 -9.30 4.18
CA VAL A 239 -7.57 -10.48 3.76
C VAL A 239 -6.66 -11.60 3.22
N CYS A 240 -5.62 -11.26 2.46
CA CYS A 240 -4.64 -12.24 1.99
C CYS A 240 -3.90 -12.91 3.16
N GLU A 241 -3.47 -12.13 4.17
CA GLU A 241 -2.80 -12.67 5.36
C GLU A 241 -3.75 -13.50 6.23
N LEU A 242 -4.99 -13.05 6.41
CA LEU A 242 -6.02 -13.79 7.14
C LEU A 242 -6.29 -15.15 6.50
N TYR A 243 -6.28 -15.21 5.18
CA TYR A 243 -6.45 -16.46 4.45
C TYR A 243 -5.29 -17.44 4.68
N GLU A 244 -4.06 -16.97 4.84
CA GLU A 244 -2.94 -17.82 5.22
C GLU A 244 -3.18 -18.46 6.60
N GLU A 245 -3.62 -17.68 7.59
CA GLU A 245 -4.01 -18.19 8.92
C GLU A 245 -5.18 -19.18 8.84
N LEU A 246 -6.18 -18.89 8.00
CA LEU A 246 -7.30 -19.78 7.75
C LEU A 246 -6.84 -21.14 7.20
N LYS A 247 -5.89 -21.16 6.25
CA LYS A 247 -5.34 -22.42 5.73
C LYS A 247 -4.65 -23.24 6.82
N ILE A 248 -3.90 -22.59 7.70
CA ILE A 248 -3.23 -23.26 8.83
C ILE A 248 -4.28 -23.87 9.76
N LEU A 249 -5.34 -23.11 10.10
CA LEU A 249 -6.46 -23.59 10.89
C LEU A 249 -7.17 -24.78 10.26
N LEU A 250 -7.52 -24.70 8.97
CA LEU A 250 -8.21 -25.77 8.25
C LEU A 250 -7.35 -27.03 8.11
N SER A 251 -6.02 -26.91 8.22
CA SER A 251 -5.09 -28.04 8.28
C SER A 251 -4.97 -28.68 9.67
N GLY A 252 -5.64 -28.12 10.68
CA GLY A 252 -5.59 -28.58 12.08
C GLY A 252 -4.31 -28.18 12.82
N LYS A 253 -3.52 -27.24 12.28
CA LYS A 253 -2.26 -26.76 12.87
C LYS A 253 -2.44 -25.52 13.75
N LEU A 254 -3.62 -24.91 13.73
CA LEU A 254 -4.00 -23.75 14.52
C LEU A 254 -5.41 -23.96 15.06
N GLU A 255 -5.62 -23.61 16.33
CA GLU A 255 -6.96 -23.52 16.92
C GLU A 255 -7.43 -22.06 16.87
N ALA A 256 -8.69 -21.83 16.51
CA ALA A 256 -9.24 -20.47 16.53
C ALA A 256 -9.32 -19.97 17.97
N PRO A 257 -8.75 -18.79 18.29
CA PRO A 257 -8.93 -18.18 19.60
C PRO A 257 -10.40 -17.85 19.87
N PRO A 258 -10.78 -17.73 21.16
CA PRO A 258 -12.12 -17.30 21.54
C PRO A 258 -12.39 -15.88 21.04
N ARG A 259 -13.64 -15.61 20.68
CA ARG A 259 -14.10 -14.30 20.20
C ARG A 259 -13.78 -13.16 21.18
N SER A 260 -13.73 -13.43 22.48
CA SER A 260 -13.32 -12.44 23.48
C SER A 260 -11.90 -11.91 23.27
N ALA A 261 -10.99 -12.69 22.69
CA ALA A 261 -9.65 -12.23 22.34
C ALA A 261 -9.68 -11.20 21.20
N LEU A 262 -10.53 -11.43 20.19
CA LEU A 262 -10.79 -10.45 19.13
C LEU A 262 -11.43 -9.18 19.70
N GLU A 263 -12.38 -9.29 20.62
CA GLU A 263 -13.05 -8.15 21.25
C GLU A 263 -12.07 -7.26 22.02
N GLN A 264 -11.11 -7.86 22.74
CA GLN A 264 -10.03 -7.12 23.41
C GLN A 264 -9.16 -6.33 22.41
N GLU A 265 -8.81 -6.94 21.28
CA GLU A 265 -8.04 -6.26 20.23
C GLU A 265 -8.85 -5.14 19.57
N LEU A 266 -10.14 -5.36 19.30
CA LEU A 266 -11.03 -4.31 18.78
C LEU A 266 -11.13 -3.12 19.72
N ASP A 267 -11.26 -3.36 21.03
CA ASP A 267 -11.32 -2.30 22.02
C ASP A 267 -10.00 -1.52 22.10
N PHE A 268 -8.86 -2.22 22.02
CA PHE A 268 -7.56 -1.57 21.90
C PHE A 268 -7.50 -0.66 20.66
N TYR A 269 -7.91 -1.15 19.48
CA TYR A 269 -7.89 -0.38 18.24
C TYR A 269 -8.78 0.86 18.31
N ARG A 270 -9.99 0.73 18.85
CA ARG A 270 -10.95 1.84 19.02
C ARG A 270 -10.44 2.93 19.98
N GLN A 271 -9.66 2.55 20.99
CA GLN A 271 -9.08 3.49 21.95
C GLN A 271 -7.79 4.13 21.43
N SER A 272 -7.00 3.39 20.64
CA SER A 272 -5.65 3.80 20.25
C SER A 272 -5.61 4.59 18.95
N TYR A 273 -6.56 4.36 18.04
CA TYR A 273 -6.52 4.91 16.70
C TYR A 273 -7.81 5.65 16.34
N LYS A 274 -7.67 6.68 15.50
CA LYS A 274 -8.82 7.37 14.92
C LYS A 274 -9.41 6.49 13.82
N LEU A 275 -10.69 6.16 13.92
CA LEU A 275 -11.39 5.39 12.88
C LEU A 275 -11.24 6.06 11.50
N CYS A 276 -10.87 5.27 10.50
CA CYS A 276 -10.80 5.64 9.09
C CYS A 276 -11.85 4.90 8.25
N GLN A 277 -11.92 3.58 8.40
CA GLN A 277 -12.80 2.70 7.63
C GLN A 277 -13.16 1.49 8.47
N THR A 278 -14.35 0.93 8.25
CA THR A 278 -14.72 -0.37 8.83
C THR A 278 -15.71 -1.06 7.92
N SER A 279 -15.58 -2.37 7.81
CA SER A 279 -16.56 -3.27 7.22
C SER A 279 -16.94 -4.32 8.23
N SER A 280 -18.23 -4.57 8.41
CA SER A 280 -18.73 -5.60 9.31
C SER A 280 -19.63 -6.54 8.53
N CYS A 281 -19.29 -7.83 8.56
CA CYS A 281 -20.14 -8.89 8.05
C CYS A 281 -20.80 -9.59 9.24
N GLU A 282 -22.12 -9.53 9.36
CA GLU A 282 -22.83 -10.19 10.46
C GLU A 282 -23.02 -11.69 10.19
N ILE A 283 -23.18 -12.48 11.25
CA ILE A 283 -23.61 -13.88 11.13
C ILE A 283 -25.06 -13.88 10.68
N LEU A 284 -25.35 -14.45 9.51
CA LEU A 284 -26.72 -14.67 9.05
C LEU A 284 -27.43 -15.63 10.03
N GLY A 285 -28.40 -15.12 10.80
CA GLY A 285 -29.23 -15.93 11.72
C GLY A 285 -29.15 -15.59 13.22
N SER A 286 -28.59 -14.44 13.60
CA SER A 286 -28.62 -13.94 15.00
C SER A 286 -29.76 -12.93 15.20
N SER A 287 -31.01 -13.37 15.02
CA SER A 287 -32.23 -12.62 15.39
C SER A 287 -33.01 -13.37 16.44
#